data_AF-I1SRG2-F1
#
_entry.id   AF-I1SRG2-F1
#
_cell.length_a   1.000
_cell.length_b   1.000
_cell.length_c   1.000
_cell.angle_alpha   90.00
_cell.angle_beta   90.00
_cell.angle_gamma   90.00
#
_symmetry.space_group_name_H-M   'P 1'
#
loop_
_entity.id
_entity.type
_entity.pdbx_description
1 polymer ?
#
loop_
_entity_poly.entity_id
_entity_poly.type
_entity_poly.pdbx_seq_one_letter_code
_entity_poly.pdbx_strand_id
1 'polypeptide(L)'
;YNLFSKFIDKALRKALEKQMCPLMAKSIADLNPRLKTLNVLAKVDKYAEIEYSMVSSPEISQPAMDLNLKGEFYNIGRHQEAPVPAPAFSLPAQSSNMIYIALSSYTPNSAGFVYKNAGV
;
A
#
# COMPACT_ATOMS: atom_id res chain seq x y z
N TYR A 1 53.23 13.03 -7.19
CA TYR A 1 51.96 13.49 -7.77
C TYR A 1 50.80 12.81 -7.06
N ASN A 2 50.02 13.54 -6.26
CA ASN A 2 48.62 13.22 -5.90
C ASN A 2 48.04 14.29 -4.95
N LEU A 3 47.93 15.53 -5.47
CA LEU A 3 47.37 16.67 -4.73
C LEU A 3 45.93 16.37 -4.26
N PHE A 4 45.16 15.69 -5.11
CA PHE A 4 43.76 15.39 -4.84
C PHE A 4 43.56 14.49 -3.61
N SER A 5 44.24 13.34 -3.53
CA SER A 5 44.08 12.44 -2.38
C SER A 5 44.64 13.01 -1.09
N LYS A 6 45.66 13.87 -1.17
CA LYS A 6 46.29 14.48 0.01
C LYS A 6 45.49 15.63 0.60
N PHE A 7 44.84 16.45 -0.23
CA PHE A 7 44.27 17.72 0.22
C PHE A 7 42.78 17.89 -0.06
N ILE A 8 42.22 17.17 -1.03
CA ILE A 8 40.86 17.43 -1.54
C ILE A 8 39.90 16.28 -1.18
N ASP A 9 40.32 15.02 -1.33
CA ASP A 9 39.42 13.85 -1.21
C ASP A 9 38.63 13.82 0.10
N LYS A 10 39.30 14.00 1.25
CA LYS A 10 38.64 13.96 2.56
C LYS A 10 37.61 15.09 2.73
N ALA A 11 37.95 16.29 2.30
CA ALA A 11 37.06 17.45 2.41
C ALA A 11 35.85 17.29 1.47
N LEU A 12 36.09 16.80 0.26
CA LEU A 12 35.06 16.53 -0.74
C LEU A 12 34.10 15.43 -0.29
N ARG A 13 34.61 14.29 0.20
CA ARG A 13 33.78 13.21 0.75
C ARG A 13 32.88 13.69 1.88
N LYS A 14 33.44 14.42 2.85
CA LYS A 14 32.67 14.98 3.96
C LYS A 14 31.59 15.95 3.50
N ALA A 15 31.87 16.76 2.47
CA ALA A 15 30.89 17.65 1.87
C ALA A 15 29.76 16.87 1.17
N LEU A 16 30.10 15.83 0.41
CA LEU A 16 29.13 14.97 -0.28
C LEU A 16 28.25 14.20 0.71
N GLU A 17 28.84 13.54 1.70
CA GLU A 17 28.10 12.82 2.76
C GLU A 17 27.10 13.74 3.47
N LYS A 18 27.52 14.98 3.77
CA LYS A 18 26.65 16.00 4.39
C LYS A 18 25.46 16.40 3.50
N GLN A 19 25.62 16.33 2.17
CA GLN A 19 24.53 16.62 1.22
C GLN A 19 23.64 15.42 0.91
N MET A 20 24.19 14.19 0.97
CA MET A 20 23.44 12.98 0.63
C MET A 20 22.27 12.70 1.57
N CYS A 21 22.47 12.77 2.89
CA CYS A 21 21.40 12.45 3.84
C CYS A 21 20.15 13.36 3.69
N PRO A 22 20.28 14.70 3.58
CA PRO A 22 19.14 15.57 3.29
C PRO A 22 18.44 15.26 1.97
N LEU A 23 19.19 14.93 0.92
CA LEU A 23 18.64 14.57 -0.39
C LEU A 23 17.85 13.26 -0.34
N MET A 24 18.36 12.25 0.36
CA MET A 24 17.65 10.98 0.56
C MET A 24 16.39 11.18 1.39
N ALA A 25 16.48 11.91 2.51
CA ALA A 25 15.31 12.19 3.36
C ALA A 25 14.21 12.93 2.58
N LYS A 26 14.59 13.91 1.77
CA LYS A 26 13.66 14.62 0.88
C LYS A 26 13.04 13.67 -0.15
N SER A 27 13.85 12.84 -0.80
CA SER A 27 13.37 11.87 -1.79
C SER A 27 12.36 10.88 -1.19
N ILE A 28 12.60 10.40 0.04
CA ILE A 28 11.67 9.55 0.77
C ILE A 28 10.38 10.31 1.10
N ALA A 29 10.48 11.55 1.57
CA ALA A 29 9.31 12.38 1.84
C ALA A 29 8.47 12.63 0.58
N ASP A 30 9.13 12.81 -0.57
CA ASP A 30 8.50 13.03 -1.88
C ASP A 30 7.80 11.76 -2.43
N LEU A 31 8.06 10.57 -1.87
CA LEU A 31 7.30 9.36 -2.18
C LEU A 31 5.92 9.34 -1.51
N ASN A 32 5.76 9.99 -0.35
CA ASN A 32 4.51 9.93 0.42
C ASN A 32 3.28 10.41 -0.36
N PRO A 33 3.32 11.54 -1.11
CA PRO A 33 2.18 11.96 -1.92
C PRO A 33 1.82 10.94 -3.01
N ARG A 34 2.81 10.25 -3.59
CA ARG A 34 2.58 9.22 -4.60
C ARG A 34 1.93 7.98 -4.01
N LEU A 35 2.34 7.54 -2.83
CA LEU A 35 1.71 6.41 -2.15
C LEU A 35 0.27 6.72 -1.73
N LYS A 36 -0.03 7.98 -1.40
CA LYS A 36 -1.37 8.44 -1.04
C LYS A 36 -2.36 8.56 -2.21
N THR A 37 -1.93 8.35 -3.46
CA THR A 37 -2.85 8.35 -4.61
C THR A 37 -3.64 7.05 -4.75
N LEU A 38 -3.34 6.03 -3.95
CA LEU A 38 -4.15 4.83 -3.88
C LEU A 38 -5.56 5.20 -3.36
N ASN A 39 -6.57 5.00 -4.20
CA ASN A 39 -7.95 5.29 -3.84
C ASN A 39 -8.39 4.38 -2.69
N VAL A 40 -8.59 4.98 -1.53
CA VAL A 40 -9.04 4.27 -0.33
C VAL A 40 -10.49 3.80 -0.48
N LEU A 41 -11.31 4.54 -1.23
CA LEU A 41 -12.69 4.20 -1.54
C LEU A 41 -12.91 4.41 -3.05
N ALA A 42 -13.26 3.35 -3.75
CA ALA A 42 -13.44 3.35 -5.20
C ALA A 42 -14.87 3.00 -5.56
N LYS A 43 -15.54 3.90 -6.27
CA LYS A 43 -16.88 3.65 -6.81
C LYS A 43 -16.80 2.56 -7.90
N VAL A 44 -17.63 1.54 -7.77
CA VAL A 44 -17.72 0.43 -8.72
C VAL A 44 -18.84 0.71 -9.73
N ASP A 45 -20.02 1.07 -9.22
CA ASP A 45 -21.17 1.43 -10.04
C ASP A 45 -22.11 2.40 -9.30
N LYS A 46 -23.41 2.43 -9.61
CA LYS A 46 -24.38 3.30 -8.94
C LYS A 46 -24.87 2.77 -7.58
N TYR A 47 -24.58 1.52 -7.24
CA TYR A 47 -25.01 0.85 -6.02
C TYR A 47 -23.85 0.63 -5.05
N ALA A 48 -22.68 0.29 -5.58
CA ALA A 48 -21.56 -0.25 -4.82
C ALA A 48 -20.30 0.61 -4.95
N GLU A 49 -19.57 0.69 -3.85
CA GLU A 49 -18.20 1.15 -3.76
C GLU A 49 -17.37 0.13 -2.99
N ILE A 50 -16.07 0.07 -3.23
CA ILE A 50 -15.15 -0.82 -2.52
C ILE A 50 -14.11 -0.01 -1.77
N GLU A 51 -13.91 -0.37 -0.51
CA GLU A 51 -12.89 0.20 0.35
C GLU A 51 -11.61 -0.64 0.31
N TYR A 52 -10.49 0.00 -0.04
CA TYR A 52 -9.13 -0.55 -0.03
C TYR A 52 -8.24 0.23 0.94
N SER A 53 -8.78 0.74 2.05
CA SER A 53 -7.99 1.29 3.15
C SER A 53 -7.02 0.25 3.70
N MET A 54 -5.82 0.70 4.08
CA MET A 54 -4.91 -0.15 4.84
C MET A 54 -5.47 -0.34 6.25
N VAL A 55 -5.65 -1.59 6.68
CA VAL A 55 -6.14 -1.92 8.03
C VAL A 55 -5.01 -2.03 9.06
N SER A 56 -3.76 -2.08 8.59
CA SER A 56 -2.54 -2.05 9.39
C SER A 56 -1.40 -1.39 8.61
N SER A 57 -0.30 -1.08 9.29
CA SER A 57 0.95 -0.74 8.61
C SER A 57 1.42 -1.89 7.71
N PRO A 58 2.17 -1.61 6.61
CA PRO A 58 2.80 -2.65 5.80
C PRO A 58 3.66 -3.59 6.62
N GLU A 59 3.55 -4.88 6.36
CA GLU A 59 4.37 -5.90 7.01
C GLU A 59 5.54 -6.28 6.09
N ILE A 60 6.75 -6.28 6.62
CA ILE A 60 7.97 -6.56 5.83
C ILE A 60 8.51 -7.90 6.26
N SER A 61 8.55 -8.87 5.35
CA SER A 61 9.12 -10.19 5.55
C SER A 61 10.06 -10.56 4.39
N GLN A 62 10.79 -11.68 4.50
CA GLN A 62 11.47 -12.26 3.34
C GLN A 62 10.56 -13.32 2.74
N PRO A 63 10.23 -13.29 1.43
CA PRO A 63 10.78 -12.44 0.37
C PRO A 63 9.90 -11.21 0.01
N ALA A 64 8.87 -10.87 0.79
CA ALA A 64 7.81 -9.96 0.36
C ALA A 64 7.45 -8.87 1.38
N MET A 65 6.79 -7.82 0.89
CA MET A 65 6.11 -6.82 1.70
C MET A 65 4.61 -6.99 1.52
N ASP A 66 3.88 -7.14 2.60
CA ASP A 66 2.43 -7.35 2.61
C ASP A 66 1.71 -6.05 2.93
N LEU A 67 0.67 -5.76 2.13
CA LEU A 67 -0.26 -4.65 2.32
C LEU A 67 -1.63 -5.20 2.69
N ASN A 68 -2.01 -5.09 3.95
CA ASN A 68 -3.31 -5.54 4.44
C ASN A 68 -4.38 -4.50 4.11
N LEU A 69 -5.27 -4.82 3.17
CA LEU A 69 -6.34 -3.95 2.70
C LEU A 69 -7.71 -4.43 3.21
N LYS A 70 -8.64 -3.49 3.46
CA LYS A 70 -10.01 -3.76 3.91
C LYS A 70 -10.77 -4.67 2.95
N GLY A 71 -10.77 -4.34 1.65
CA GLY A 71 -11.31 -5.18 0.58
C GLY A 71 -12.81 -5.46 0.71
N GLU A 72 -13.59 -4.49 1.20
CA GLU A 72 -15.02 -4.64 1.49
C GLU A 72 -15.86 -3.74 0.58
N PHE A 73 -16.97 -4.28 0.08
CA PHE A 73 -17.96 -3.52 -0.67
C PHE A 73 -18.99 -2.89 0.27
N TYR A 74 -19.37 -1.65 -0.03
CA TYR A 74 -20.42 -0.90 0.64
C TYR A 74 -21.48 -0.40 -0.33
N ASN A 75 -22.71 -0.23 0.15
CA ASN A 75 -23.74 0.48 -0.60
C ASN A 75 -23.42 1.99 -0.58
N ILE A 76 -23.45 2.64 -1.74
CA ILE A 76 -23.22 4.08 -1.85
C ILE A 76 -24.26 4.83 -1.02
N GLY A 77 -23.80 5.73 -0.14
CA GLY A 77 -24.65 6.49 0.77
C GLY A 77 -25.12 5.72 2.02
N ARG A 78 -24.79 4.43 2.12
CA ARG A 78 -25.05 3.59 3.29
C ARG A 78 -23.90 2.62 3.54
N HIS A 79 -22.88 3.13 4.24
CA HIS A 79 -21.67 2.39 4.63
C HIS A 79 -21.96 1.37 5.74
N GLN A 80 -22.73 0.33 5.40
CA GLN A 80 -23.08 -0.75 6.31
C GLN A 80 -22.11 -1.91 6.16
N GLU A 81 -21.42 -2.27 7.26
CA GLU A 81 -20.55 -3.46 7.31
C GLU A 81 -21.34 -4.73 6.98
N ALA A 82 -20.67 -5.65 6.28
CA ALA A 82 -21.21 -6.98 6.07
C ALA A 82 -21.39 -7.71 7.43
N PRO A 83 -22.44 -8.54 7.57
CA PRO A 83 -22.85 -9.10 8.85
C PRO A 83 -21.89 -10.18 9.42
N VAL A 84 -20.94 -10.66 8.62
CA VAL A 84 -20.03 -11.75 8.98
C VAL A 84 -18.60 -11.25 8.86
N PRO A 85 -17.74 -11.33 9.88
CA PRO A 85 -16.37 -10.83 9.78
C PRO A 85 -15.52 -11.58 8.74
N ALA A 86 -14.50 -10.90 8.22
CA ALA A 86 -13.55 -11.51 7.30
C ALA A 86 -12.76 -12.65 7.98
N PRO A 87 -12.67 -13.84 7.38
CA PRO A 87 -11.82 -14.90 7.90
C PRO A 87 -10.34 -14.55 7.67
N ALA A 88 -9.48 -15.03 8.56
CA ALA A 88 -8.04 -14.98 8.34
C ALA A 88 -7.69 -15.80 7.07
N PHE A 89 -6.76 -15.29 6.28
CA PHE A 89 -6.22 -15.98 5.12
C PHE A 89 -4.73 -15.65 5.00
N SER A 90 -4.00 -16.47 4.26
CA SER A 90 -2.59 -16.24 3.98
C SER A 90 -2.33 -16.45 2.50
N LEU A 91 -1.37 -15.70 1.98
CA LEU A 91 -0.83 -15.92 0.65
C LEU A 91 0.49 -16.70 0.79
N PRO A 92 0.76 -17.73 -0.02
CA PRO A 92 2.05 -18.39 -0.01
C PRO A 92 3.15 -17.42 -0.43
N ALA A 93 4.29 -17.47 0.26
CA ALA A 93 5.47 -16.68 -0.11
C ALA A 93 5.93 -17.08 -1.53
N GLN A 94 5.94 -16.10 -2.44
CA GLN A 94 6.39 -16.26 -3.81
C GLN A 94 7.22 -15.05 -4.22
N SER A 95 8.18 -15.27 -5.12
CA SER A 95 9.10 -14.23 -5.62
C SER A 95 9.21 -14.23 -7.14
N SER A 96 8.29 -14.92 -7.84
CA SER A 96 8.30 -15.02 -9.30
C SER A 96 7.70 -13.80 -9.99
N ASN A 97 6.86 -13.02 -9.31
CA ASN A 97 6.22 -11.81 -9.81
C ASN A 97 6.43 -10.62 -8.86
N MET A 98 6.27 -9.40 -9.38
CA MET A 98 6.41 -8.17 -8.60
C MET A 98 5.27 -7.95 -7.60
N ILE A 99 4.05 -8.38 -7.93
CA ILE A 99 2.85 -8.16 -7.11
C ILE A 99 2.00 -9.42 -7.13
N TYR A 100 1.45 -9.75 -5.97
CA TYR A 100 0.42 -10.77 -5.81
C TYR A 100 -0.78 -10.14 -5.09
N ILE A 101 -1.98 -10.53 -5.51
CA ILE A 101 -3.22 -10.07 -4.90
C ILE A 101 -3.96 -11.29 -4.41
N ALA A 102 -4.22 -11.34 -3.11
CA ALA A 102 -5.07 -12.33 -2.49
C ALA A 102 -6.43 -11.70 -2.15
N LEU A 103 -7.50 -12.39 -2.54
CA LEU A 103 -8.88 -11.98 -2.24
C LEU A 103 -9.46 -13.01 -1.28
N SER A 104 -9.89 -12.56 -0.11
CA SER A 104 -10.63 -13.41 0.82
C SER A 104 -12.02 -13.71 0.25
N SER A 105 -12.65 -14.79 0.70
CA SER A 105 -14.05 -15.08 0.37
C SER A 105 -15.01 -13.99 0.89
N TYR A 106 -14.59 -13.20 1.87
CA TYR A 106 -15.35 -12.07 2.41
C TYR A 106 -15.58 -10.97 1.38
N THR A 107 -14.59 -10.63 0.56
CA THR A 107 -14.70 -9.58 -0.46
C THR A 107 -15.89 -9.80 -1.42
N PRO A 108 -16.00 -10.92 -2.17
CA PRO A 108 -17.16 -11.14 -3.03
C PRO A 108 -18.47 -11.34 -2.25
N ASN A 109 -18.43 -11.87 -1.03
CA ASN A 109 -19.63 -11.98 -0.19
C ASN A 109 -20.18 -10.62 0.24
N SER A 110 -19.31 -9.66 0.57
CA SER A 110 -19.71 -8.28 0.87
C SER A 110 -20.35 -7.60 -0.35
N ALA A 111 -19.84 -7.85 -1.56
CA ALA A 111 -20.48 -7.40 -2.80
C ALA A 111 -21.88 -8.00 -2.94
N GLY A 112 -22.04 -9.31 -2.72
CA GLY A 112 -23.34 -9.98 -2.73
C GLY A 112 -24.33 -9.39 -1.72
N PHE A 113 -23.86 -9.03 -0.52
CA PHE A 113 -24.67 -8.33 0.47
C PHE A 113 -25.14 -6.96 -0.01
N VAL A 114 -24.23 -6.17 -0.59
CA VAL A 114 -24.52 -4.84 -1.14
C VAL A 114 -25.55 -4.89 -2.26
N TYR A 115 -25.38 -5.79 -3.24
CA TYR A 115 -26.31 -5.90 -4.36
C TYR A 115 -27.67 -6.46 -3.93
N LYS A 116 -27.69 -7.44 -3.02
CA LYS A 116 -28.91 -7.94 -2.40
C LYS A 116 -29.69 -6.83 -1.70
N ASN A 117 -29.00 -5.96 -0.96
CA ASN A 117 -29.63 -4.82 -0.27
C ASN A 117 -30.11 -3.74 -1.25
N ALA A 118 -29.48 -3.63 -2.41
CA ALA A 118 -29.91 -2.74 -3.49
C ALA A 118 -31.07 -3.30 -4.32
N GLY A 119 -31.43 -4.58 -4.13
CA GLY A 119 -32.54 -5.23 -4.82
C GLY A 119 -32.26 -5.58 -6.28
N VAL A 120 -31.00 -5.86 -6.63
CA VAL A 120 -30.55 -6.25 -7.98
C VAL A 120 -29.85 -7.60 -8.00
#